data_AF-A0A973DWK9-F1
#
_entry.id   AF-A0A973DWK9-F1
#
_cell.length_a   1.000
_cell.length_b   1.000
_cell.length_c   1.000
_cell.angle_alpha   90.00
_cell.angle_beta   90.00
_cell.angle_gamma   90.00
#
_symmetry.space_group_name_H-M   'P 1'
#
loop_
_entity.id
_entity.type
_entity.pdbx_description
1 polymer ?
#
loop_
_entity_poly.entity_id
_entity_poly.type
_entity_poly.pdbx_seq_one_letter_code
_entity_poly.pdbx_strand_id
1 'polypeptide(L)' 'MRIIIVILILALAPVPAMAKGCVILLHGLARTEASFVAMELALEGEHFEVVRPGYPSTTDTVAALADSTIPAALAA' A
#
# COMPACT_ATOMS: atom_id res chain seq x y z
N MET A 1 -42.46 -9.17 -13.74
CA MET A 1 -41.28 -9.68 -14.49
C MET A 1 -40.33 -8.59 -14.96
N ARG A 2 -40.75 -7.55 -15.72
CA ARG A 2 -39.83 -6.49 -16.21
C ARG A 2 -39.05 -5.75 -15.12
N ILE A 3 -39.70 -5.39 -14.01
CA ILE A 3 -39.04 -4.68 -12.89
C ILE A 3 -37.99 -5.56 -12.20
N ILE A 4 -38.31 -6.85 -11.99
CA ILE A 4 -37.38 -7.81 -11.37
C ILE A 4 -36.14 -8.00 -12.25
N ILE A 5 -36.31 -8.07 -13.58
CA ILE A 5 -35.21 -8.18 -14.53
C ILE A 5 -34.31 -6.93 -14.47
N VAL A 6 -34.89 -5.73 -14.39
CA VAL A 6 -34.12 -4.48 -14.29
C VAL A 6 -33.33 -4.40 -12.97
N ILE A 7 -33.93 -4.79 -11.84
CA ILE A 7 -33.24 -4.83 -10.55
C ILE A 7 -32.10 -5.84 -10.57
N LEU A 8 -32.32 -7.02 -11.15
CA LEU A 8 -31.29 -8.04 -11.28
C LEU A 8 -30.11 -7.56 -12.15
N ILE A 9 -30.40 -6.86 -13.25
CA ILE A 9 -29.36 -6.26 -14.11
C ILE A 9 -28.57 -5.18 -13.37
N LEU A 10 -29.23 -4.32 -12.59
CA LEU A 10 -28.53 -3.29 -11.80
C LEU A 10 -27.67 -3.90 -10.68
N ALA A 11 -28.15 -4.96 -10.03
CA ALA A 11 -27.43 -5.63 -8.94
C ALA A 11 -26.18 -6.37 -9.42
N LEU A 12 -26.16 -6.83 -10.68
CA LEU A 12 -25.01 -7.49 -11.30
C LEU A 12 -24.13 -6.54 -12.11
N ALA A 13 -24.42 -5.24 -12.11
CA ALA A 13 -23.58 -4.27 -12.79
C ALA A 13 -22.20 -4.21 -12.10
N PRO A 14 -21.08 -4.34 -12.84
CA PRO A 14 -19.75 -4.27 -12.26
C PRO A 14 -19.54 -2.88 -11.67
N VAL A 15 -19.24 -2.83 -10.38
CA VAL A 15 -18.83 -1.59 -9.71
C VAL A 15 -17.37 -1.34 -10.09
N PRO A 16 -16.99 -0.13 -10.52
CA PRO A 16 -15.59 0.18 -10.78
C PRO A 16 -14.79 0.00 -9.49
N ALA A 17 -13.75 -0.84 -9.56
CA ALA A 17 -12.80 -0.95 -8.46
C ALA A 17 -12.06 0.38 -8.33
N MET A 18 -12.34 1.13 -7.26
CA MET A 18 -11.49 2.26 -6.89
C MET A 18 -10.23 1.68 -6.28
N ALA A 19 -9.17 1.57 -7.08
CA ALA A 19 -7.86 1.24 -6.57
C ALA A 19 -7.47 2.33 -5.56
N LYS A 20 -7.25 1.94 -4.31
CA LYS A 20 -6.57 2.81 -3.35
C LYS A 20 -5.17 3.05 -3.90
N GLY A 21 -4.70 4.30 -3.89
CA GLY A 21 -3.29 4.53 -4.14
C GLY A 21 -2.47 3.76 -3.11
N CYS A 22 -1.41 3.08 -3.53
CA CYS A 22 -0.47 2.43 -2.60
C CYS A 22 0.76 3.32 -2.44
N VAL A 23 1.16 3.58 -1.20
CA VAL A 23 2.35 4.36 -0.86
C VAL A 23 3.33 3.49 -0.08
N ILE A 24 4.54 3.33 -0.63
CA ILE A 24 5.64 2.63 0.04
C ILE A 24 6.48 3.65 0.80
N LEU A 25 6.60 3.49 2.12
CA LEU A 25 7.38 4.36 3.01
C LEU A 25 8.72 3.70 3.39
N LEU A 26 9.78 4.05 2.66
CA LEU A 26 11.14 3.57 2.91
C LEU A 26 11.90 4.53 3.84
N HIS A 27 12.21 4.10 5.07
CA HIS A 27 12.92 4.92 6.05
C HIS A 27 14.35 5.32 5.64
N GLY A 28 14.90 6.37 6.26
CA GLY A 28 16.29 6.76 5.99
C GLY A 28 17.33 5.70 6.37
N LEU A 29 18.56 5.87 5.88
CA LEU A 29 19.72 5.11 6.37
C LEU A 29 19.94 5.35 7.87
N ALA A 30 20.41 4.32 8.58
CA ALA A 30 20.57 4.32 10.03
C ALA A 30 19.28 4.72 10.80
N ARG A 31 18.11 4.35 10.27
CA ARG A 31 16.79 4.53 10.90
C ARG A 31 16.01 3.21 10.88
N THR A 32 14.82 3.26 11.47
CA THR A 32 13.84 2.18 11.44
C THR A 32 12.51 2.72 10.90
N GLU A 33 11.60 1.79 10.59
CA GLU A 33 10.23 2.03 10.16
C GLU A 33 9.44 2.91 11.13
N ALA A 34 9.84 3.00 12.40
CA ALA A 34 9.22 3.87 13.39
C ALA A 34 9.27 5.36 12.99
N SER A 35 10.26 5.75 12.17
CA SER A 35 10.44 7.14 11.71
C SER A 35 9.26 7.66 10.86
N PHE A 36 8.42 6.76 10.35
CA PHE A 36 7.30 7.09 9.47
C PHE A 36 5.91 6.79 10.02
N VAL A 37 5.76 6.41 11.30
CA VAL A 37 4.45 6.08 11.89
C VAL A 37 3.44 7.23 11.75
N ALA A 38 3.86 8.47 11.98
CA ALA A 38 2.96 9.61 11.84
C ALA A 38 2.48 9.82 10.38
N MET A 39 3.33 9.52 9.40
CA MET A 39 3.02 9.64 7.98
C MET A 39 2.09 8.51 7.51
N GLU A 40 2.34 7.28 7.97
CA GLU A 40 1.47 6.13 7.70
C GLU A 40 0.03 6.42 8.14
N LEU A 41 -0.16 6.84 9.40
CA LEU A 41 -1.49 7.15 9.92
C LEU A 41 -2.20 8.27 9.14
N ALA A 42 -1.46 9.27 8.69
CA ALA A 42 -2.02 10.36 7.88
C ALA A 42 -2.48 9.85 6.51
N LEU A 43 -1.66 9.04 5.82
CA LEU A 43 -1.97 8.49 4.50
C LEU A 43 -3.11 7.46 4.55
N GLU A 44 -3.14 6.62 5.58
CA GLU A 44 -4.27 5.72 5.83
C GLU A 44 -5.57 6.50 6.07
N GLY A 45 -5.47 7.63 6.80
CA GLY A 45 -6.57 8.58 6.99
C GLY A 45 -7.11 9.15 5.67
N GLU A 46 -6.22 9.38 4.70
CA GLU A 46 -6.54 9.80 3.32
C GLU A 46 -6.90 8.61 2.40
N HIS A 47 -7.16 7.43 2.97
CA HIS A 47 -7.60 6.21 2.28
C HIS A 47 -6.57 5.58 1.33
N PHE A 48 -5.28 5.91 1.49
CA PHE A 48 -4.21 5.16 0.83
C PHE A 48 -3.99 3.81 1.51
N GLU A 49 -3.52 2.85 0.72
CA GLU A 49 -2.85 1.66 1.23
C GLU A 49 -1.39 2.02 1.49
N VAL A 50 -0.86 1.61 2.65
CA VAL A 50 0.49 1.99 3.06
C VAL A 50 1.31 0.74 3.37
N VAL A 51 2.48 0.65 2.74
CA VAL A 51 3.47 -0.40 2.99
C VAL A 51 4.68 0.26 3.65
N ARG A 52 4.93 -0.05 4.91
CA ARG A 52 6.04 0.53 5.70
C ARG A 52 6.99 -0.57 6.19
N PRO A 53 7.84 -1.12 5.29
CA PRO A 53 8.72 -2.22 5.64
C PRO A 53 9.84 -1.74 6.58
N GLY A 54 10.16 -2.55 7.58
CA GLY A 54 11.43 -2.43 8.30
C GLY A 54 12.54 -3.15 7.52
N TYR A 55 13.73 -2.56 7.48
CA TYR A 55 14.92 -3.17 6.87
C TYR A 55 16.22 -2.78 7.60
N PRO A 56 17.29 -3.59 7.49
CA PRO A 56 18.52 -3.42 8.29
C PRO A 56 19.42 -2.25 7.83
N SER A 57 18.87 -1.03 7.79
CA SER A 57 19.56 0.17 7.29
C SER A 57 20.74 0.65 8.14
N THR A 58 20.95 0.03 9.31
CA THR A 58 22.06 0.31 10.24
C THR A 58 23.25 -0.63 10.03
N THR A 59 23.07 -1.77 9.35
CA THR A 59 24.10 -2.82 9.22
C THR A 59 24.42 -3.16 7.79
N ASP A 60 23.50 -2.95 6.85
CA ASP A 60 23.63 -3.45 5.48
C ASP A 60 24.02 -2.36 4.49
N THR A 61 24.58 -2.79 3.35
CA THR A 61 24.95 -1.89 2.26
C THR A 61 23.74 -1.45 1.45
N VAL A 62 23.79 -0.26 0.84
CA VAL A 62 22.70 0.27 0.00
C VAL A 62 22.31 -0.70 -1.12
N ALA A 63 23.28 -1.38 -1.75
CA ALA A 63 23.00 -2.35 -2.80
C ALA A 63 22.16 -3.53 -2.28
N ALA A 64 22.59 -4.15 -1.17
CA ALA A 64 21.86 -5.26 -0.55
C ALA A 64 20.46 -4.84 -0.08
N LEU A 65 20.32 -3.61 0.45
CA LEU A 65 19.03 -3.05 0.85
C LEU A 65 18.10 -2.85 -0.35
N ALA A 66 18.61 -2.32 -1.46
CA ALA A 66 17.82 -2.11 -2.67
C ALA A 66 17.30 -3.45 -3.23
N ASP A 67 18.17 -4.46 -3.30
CA ASP A 67 17.83 -5.78 -3.86
C ASP A 67 16.81 -6.54 -3.01
N SER A 68 16.86 -6.39 -1.69
CA SER A 68 15.98 -7.12 -0.77
C SER A 68 14.69 -6.37 -0.42
N THR A 69 14.74 -5.05 -0.26
CA THR A 69 13.63 -4.26 0.29
C THR A 69 12.65 -3.82 -0.78
N ILE A 70 13.14 -3.32 -1.92
CA ILE A 70 12.27 -2.72 -2.94
C ILE A 70 11.35 -3.76 -3.60
N PRO A 71 11.84 -4.93 -4.07
CA PRO A 71 10.97 -5.92 -4.69
C PRO A 71 9.91 -6.45 -3.73
N ALA A 72 10.27 -6.66 -2.46
CA ALA A 72 9.32 -7.11 -1.44
C ALA A 72 8.21 -6.07 -1.19
N ALA A 73 8.57 -4.78 -1.12
CA ALA A 73 7.61 -3.71 -0.90
C ALA A 73 6.66 -3.48 -2.09
N LEU A 74 7.10 -3.74 -3.32
CA LEU A 74 6.26 -3.67 -4.52
C LEU A 74 5.29 -4.85 -4.65
N ALA A 75 5.57 -5.97 -3.98
CA ALA A 75 4.76 -7.18 -4.01
C ALA A 75 3.73 -7.28 -2.87
N ALA A 76 3.79 -6.36 -1.91
CA ALA A 76 2.83 -6.20 -0.82
C ALA A 76 1.55 -5.55 -1.34
#